data_AF-A0A1H0PUR9-F1
#
_entry.id   AF-A0A1H0PUR9-F1
#
_cell.length_a   1.000
_cell.length_b   1.000
_cell.length_c   1.000
_cell.angle_alpha   90.00
_cell.angle_beta   90.00
_cell.angle_gamma   90.00
#
_symmetry.space_group_name_H-M   'P 1'
#
loop_
_entity.id
_entity.type
_entity.pdbx_description
1 polymer ?
#
loop_
_entity_poly.entity_id
_entity_poly.type
_entity_poly.pdbx_seq_one_letter_code
_entity_poly.pdbx_strand_id
1 'polypeptide(L)'
;MGSEDFYRCDACGKRNRIPAAVGVRGIRCGGCGHALPTPKILERLSQVKTELQDLSVRLRRFDYPRNHTEIERKLSRQKAILANLPDLPGYRMTSHASFDLIIEIGVLVDDLERRLQRTALKVALRILVEIGQFLRILAVETPRLLTSGSDD
;
A
#
# COMPACT_ATOMS: atom_id res chain seq x y z
N MET A 1 3.19 18.07 -31.37
CA MET A 1 4.11 16.97 -31.72
C MET A 1 3.85 15.84 -30.73
N GLY A 2 3.23 14.74 -31.16
CA GLY A 2 3.01 13.59 -30.27
C GLY A 2 4.33 12.84 -30.10
N SER A 3 4.80 12.67 -28.86
CA SER A 3 5.91 11.77 -28.58
C SER A 3 5.47 10.36 -28.98
N GLU A 4 6.23 9.74 -29.88
CA GLU A 4 6.00 8.35 -30.25
C GLU A 4 6.66 7.47 -29.20
N ASP A 5 5.86 6.97 -28.28
CA ASP A 5 6.34 5.99 -27.32
C ASP A 5 6.55 4.65 -28.04
N PHE A 6 7.63 3.98 -27.71
CA PHE A 6 7.93 2.64 -28.23
C PHE A 6 7.99 1.66 -27.08
N TYR A 7 7.43 0.47 -27.28
CA TYR A 7 7.48 -0.62 -26.32
C TYR A 7 8.03 -1.88 -26.98
N ARG A 8 8.99 -2.54 -26.35
CA ARG A 8 9.52 -3.84 -26.81
C ARG A 8 8.63 -4.93 -26.23
N CYS A 9 8.15 -5.83 -27.09
CA CYS A 9 7.34 -6.95 -26.65
C CYS A 9 8.18 -7.96 -25.87
N ASP A 10 7.77 -8.29 -24.65
CA ASP A 10 8.49 -9.26 -23.81
C ASP A 10 8.45 -10.69 -24.39
N ALA A 11 7.42 -11.02 -25.18
CA ALA A 11 7.28 -12.34 -25.78
C ALA A 11 8.18 -12.58 -27.01
N CYS A 12 8.46 -11.55 -27.81
CA CYS A 12 9.19 -11.72 -29.08
C CYS A 12 10.30 -10.69 -29.36
N GLY A 13 10.54 -9.75 -28.44
CA GLY A 13 11.56 -8.71 -28.54
C GLY A 13 11.28 -7.60 -29.56
N LYS A 14 10.23 -7.72 -30.39
CA LYS A 14 9.90 -6.74 -31.43
C LYS A 14 9.58 -5.39 -30.80
N ARG A 15 10.15 -4.32 -31.36
CA ARG A 15 9.83 -2.93 -31.00
C ARG A 15 8.52 -2.54 -31.69
N ASN A 16 7.52 -2.14 -30.91
CA ASN A 16 6.20 -1.72 -31.39
C ASN A 16 6.00 -0.24 -31.11
N ARG A 17 5.36 0.46 -32.05
CA ARG A 17 4.95 1.86 -31.88
C ARG A 17 3.66 1.89 -31.06
N ILE A 18 3.65 2.70 -30.01
CA ILE A 18 2.51 2.89 -29.14
C ILE A 18 1.85 4.22 -29.52
N PRO A 19 0.63 4.21 -30.08
CA PRO A 19 -0.06 5.45 -30.38
C PRO A 19 -0.39 6.19 -29.07
N ALA A 20 -0.11 7.50 -29.01
CA ALA A 20 -0.42 8.32 -27.83
C ALA A 20 -1.93 8.31 -27.48
N ALA A 21 -2.79 8.18 -28.49
CA ALA A 21 -4.21 7.94 -28.34
C ALA A 21 -4.48 6.43 -28.20
N VAL A 22 -4.19 5.86 -27.03
CA VAL A 22 -4.54 4.47 -26.76
C VAL A 22 -6.04 4.40 -26.49
N GLY A 23 -6.81 4.05 -27.51
CA GLY A 23 -8.25 3.80 -27.38
C GLY A 23 -8.55 2.54 -26.55
N VAL A 24 -9.83 2.32 -26.27
CA VAL A 24 -10.36 1.20 -25.44
C VAL A 24 -9.92 -0.19 -25.95
N ARG A 25 -9.54 -0.32 -27.24
CA ARG A 25 -9.19 -1.59 -27.87
C ARG A 25 -7.84 -2.17 -27.44
N GLY A 26 -7.01 -1.39 -26.74
CA GLY A 26 -5.67 -1.81 -26.31
C GLY A 26 -4.69 -1.94 -27.49
N ILE A 27 -3.45 -2.35 -27.19
CA ILE A 27 -2.36 -2.44 -28.16
C ILE A 27 -1.90 -3.89 -28.26
N ARG A 28 -1.59 -4.35 -29.47
CA ARG A 28 -1.02 -5.69 -29.71
C ARG A 28 0.30 -5.58 -30.44
N CYS A 29 1.17 -6.54 -30.22
CA CYS A 29 2.44 -6.64 -30.92
C CYS A 29 2.19 -6.97 -32.40
N GLY A 30 2.73 -6.14 -33.31
CA GLY A 30 2.68 -6.41 -34.75
C GLY A 30 3.62 -7.53 -35.22
N GLY A 31 4.22 -8.29 -34.30
CA GLY A 31 5.09 -9.43 -34.59
C GLY A 31 4.41 -10.75 -34.21
N CYS A 32 4.10 -10.91 -32.92
CA CYS A 32 3.51 -12.14 -32.38
C CYS A 32 2.03 -12.00 -31.97
N GLY A 33 1.42 -10.82 -32.12
CA GLY A 33 0.03 -10.56 -31.74
C GLY A 33 -0.24 -10.46 -30.23
N HIS A 34 0.79 -10.60 -29.40
CA HIS A 34 0.69 -10.55 -27.95
C HIS A 34 0.18 -9.19 -27.46
N ALA A 35 -0.57 -9.19 -26.37
CA ALA A 35 -1.07 -7.97 -25.74
C ALA A 35 0.11 -7.09 -25.27
N LEU A 36 0.04 -5.79 -25.52
CA LEU A 36 1.03 -4.84 -25.01
C LEU A 36 0.36 -3.92 -23.97
N PRO A 37 1.10 -3.53 -22.93
CA PRO A 37 0.58 -2.64 -21.91
C PRO A 37 0.39 -1.22 -22.45
N THR A 38 -0.58 -0.51 -21.89
CA THR A 38 -0.73 0.93 -22.09
C THR A 38 0.33 1.64 -21.25
N PRO A 39 1.26 2.43 -21.84
CA PRO A 39 2.38 3.02 -21.12
C PRO A 39 1.98 3.82 -19.89
N LYS A 40 0.95 4.67 -20.00
CA LYS A 40 0.45 5.48 -18.88
C LYS A 40 -0.07 4.66 -17.70
N ILE A 41 -0.68 3.50 -17.96
CA ILE A 41 -1.19 2.63 -16.91
C ILE A 41 -0.03 1.85 -16.29
N LEU A 42 0.90 1.36 -17.12
CA LEU A 42 2.10 0.66 -16.67
C LEU A 42 2.99 1.56 -15.79
N GLU A 43 3.20 2.80 -16.21
CA GLU A 43 3.94 3.81 -15.45
C GLU A 43 3.27 4.03 -14.08
N ARG A 44 1.94 4.19 -14.07
CA ARG A 44 1.19 4.39 -12.83
C ARG A 44 1.27 3.17 -11.90
N LEU A 45 1.15 1.96 -12.42
CA LEU A 45 1.33 0.72 -11.64
C LEU A 45 2.76 0.62 -11.08
N SER A 46 3.76 0.96 -11.89
CA SER A 46 5.18 0.93 -11.48
C SER A 46 5.47 1.95 -10.38
N GLN A 47 4.86 3.14 -10.47
CA GLN A 47 4.93 4.16 -9.43
C GLN A 47 4.29 3.67 -8.13
N VAL A 48 3.07 3.11 -8.19
CA VAL A 48 2.39 2.55 -7.01
C VAL A 48 3.25 1.46 -6.36
N LYS A 49 3.81 0.53 -7.15
CA LYS A 49 4.72 -0.50 -6.64
C LYS A 49 5.91 0.11 -5.89
N THR A 50 6.57 1.10 -6.49
CA THR A 50 7.72 1.77 -5.88
C THR A 50 7.35 2.44 -4.55
N GLU A 51 6.21 3.13 -4.51
CA GLU A 51 5.72 3.78 -3.28
C GLU A 51 5.35 2.76 -2.21
N LEU A 52 4.73 1.63 -2.56
CA LEU A 52 4.43 0.54 -1.62
C LEU A 52 5.72 -0.12 -1.08
N GLN A 53 6.75 -0.29 -1.92
CA GLN A 53 8.05 -0.79 -1.47
C GLN A 53 8.71 0.17 -0.48
N ASP A 54 8.68 1.48 -0.73
CA ASP A 54 9.16 2.50 0.22
C ASP A 54 8.41 2.40 1.56
N LEU A 55 7.08 2.30 1.52
CA LEU A 55 6.27 2.12 2.73
C LEU A 55 6.66 0.84 3.49
N SER A 56 6.94 -0.25 2.78
CA SER A 56 7.32 -1.53 3.39
C SER A 56 8.67 -1.47 4.09
N VAL A 57 9.64 -0.74 3.52
CA VAL A 57 10.94 -0.48 4.14
C VAL A 57 10.80 0.44 5.35
N ARG A 58 9.94 1.45 5.25
CA ARG A 58 9.71 2.43 6.33
C ARG A 58 8.98 1.84 7.52
N LEU A 59 8.07 0.88 7.31
CA LEU A 59 7.33 0.23 8.39
C LEU A 59 8.25 -0.72 9.18
N ARG A 60 9.01 -0.18 10.14
CA ARG A 60 9.87 -0.98 11.03
C ARG A 60 9.07 -1.54 12.21
N ARG A 61 9.59 -2.61 12.81
CA ARG A 61 8.94 -3.41 13.87
C ARG A 61 8.58 -2.64 15.15
N PHE A 62 9.05 -1.39 15.31
CA PHE A 62 8.95 -0.58 16.53
C PHE A 62 8.71 0.91 16.25
N ASP A 63 8.06 1.26 15.14
CA ASP A 63 7.76 2.66 14.84
C ASP A 63 6.76 3.29 15.84
N TYR A 64 6.93 4.58 16.12
CA TYR A 64 6.01 5.34 16.95
C TYR A 64 4.60 5.34 16.33
N PRO A 65 3.52 5.39 17.13
CA PRO A 65 2.13 5.38 16.63
C PRO A 65 1.85 6.45 15.56
N ARG A 66 2.52 7.60 15.63
CA ARG A 66 2.41 8.68 14.65
C ARG A 66 2.87 8.29 13.24
N ASN A 67 3.93 7.49 13.13
CA ASN A 67 4.45 6.99 11.86
C ASN A 67 3.48 5.97 11.24
N HIS A 68 2.79 5.17 12.08
CA HIS A 68 1.80 4.20 11.64
C HIS A 68 0.61 4.87 10.95
N THR A 69 0.05 5.93 11.54
CA THR A 69 -1.06 6.67 10.94
C THR A 69 -0.66 7.32 9.60
N GLU A 70 0.58 7.80 9.46
CA GLU A 70 1.07 8.33 8.19
C GLU A 70 1.17 7.23 7.11
N ILE A 71 1.76 6.09 7.47
CA ILE A 71 1.90 4.94 6.56
C ILE A 71 0.53 4.42 6.14
N GLU A 72 -0.43 4.29 7.06
CA GLU A 72 -1.80 3.86 6.78
C GLU A 72 -2.51 4.82 5.82
N ARG A 73 -2.35 6.14 6.01
CA ARG A 73 -2.90 7.15 5.09
C ARG A 73 -2.28 7.02 3.70
N LYS A 74 -0.97 6.83 3.60
CA LYS A 74 -0.28 6.66 2.31
C LYS A 74 -0.72 5.37 1.60
N LEU A 75 -0.80 4.26 2.33
CA LEU A 75 -1.33 3.00 1.80
C LEU A 75 -2.77 3.15 1.31
N SER A 76 -3.63 3.82 2.07
CA SER A 76 -5.02 4.10 1.67
C SER A 76 -5.10 4.93 0.38
N ARG A 77 -4.21 5.91 0.19
CA ARG A 77 -4.12 6.67 -1.07
C ARG A 77 -3.74 5.77 -2.25
N GLN A 78 -2.77 4.89 -2.07
CA GLN A 78 -2.38 3.94 -3.13
C GLN A 78 -3.52 2.98 -3.48
N LYS A 79 -4.24 2.46 -2.47
CA LYS A 79 -5.43 1.62 -2.69
C LYS A 79 -6.51 2.36 -3.46
N ALA A 80 -6.75 3.64 -3.15
CA ALA A 80 -7.71 4.45 -3.90
C ALA A 80 -7.27 4.64 -5.36
N ILE A 81 -5.98 4.84 -5.63
CA ILE A 81 -5.46 4.88 -7.00
C ILE A 81 -5.75 3.56 -7.72
N LEU A 82 -5.38 2.42 -7.11
CA LEU A 82 -5.58 1.09 -7.67
C LEU A 82 -7.05 0.78 -7.93
N ALA A 83 -7.95 1.18 -7.04
CA ALA A 83 -9.39 0.99 -7.18
C ALA A 83 -9.99 1.72 -8.39
N ASN A 84 -9.39 2.84 -8.82
CA ASN A 84 -9.85 3.62 -9.98
C ASN A 84 -9.21 3.17 -11.30
N LEU A 85 -8.19 2.30 -11.27
CA LEU A 85 -7.52 1.85 -12.49
C LEU A 85 -8.40 1.01 -13.44
N PRO A 86 -9.28 0.10 -12.96
CA PRO A 86 -10.15 -0.69 -13.82
C PRO A 86 -11.01 0.11 -14.80
N ASP A 87 -11.38 1.33 -14.44
CA ASP A 87 -12.21 2.22 -15.26
C ASP A 87 -11.42 2.92 -16.36
N LEU A 88 -10.08 2.85 -16.33
CA LEU A 88 -9.24 3.51 -17.32
C LEU A 88 -9.16 2.71 -18.63
N PRO A 89 -9.24 3.39 -19.80
CA PRO A 89 -9.12 2.73 -21.09
C PRO A 89 -7.75 2.06 -21.24
N GLY A 90 -7.76 0.77 -21.59
CA GLY A 90 -6.55 -0.03 -21.73
C GLY A 90 -6.06 -0.71 -20.45
N TYR A 91 -6.74 -0.54 -19.31
CA TYR A 91 -6.38 -1.23 -18.07
C TYR A 91 -6.41 -2.75 -18.25
N ARG A 92 -7.52 -3.29 -18.76
CA ARG A 92 -7.68 -4.74 -18.97
C ARG A 92 -6.57 -5.35 -19.82
N MET A 93 -6.09 -4.63 -20.84
CA MET A 93 -5.00 -5.12 -21.68
C MET A 93 -3.67 -5.07 -20.93
N THR A 94 -3.43 -3.97 -20.21
CA THR A 94 -2.24 -3.79 -19.36
C THR A 94 -2.20 -4.84 -18.26
N SER A 95 -3.34 -5.20 -17.65
CA SER A 95 -3.39 -6.22 -16.62
C SER A 95 -3.08 -7.61 -17.13
N HIS A 96 -3.42 -7.92 -18.38
CA HIS A 96 -3.01 -9.17 -19.00
C HIS A 96 -1.54 -9.15 -19.41
N ALA A 97 -1.05 -8.05 -19.98
CA ALA A 97 0.33 -7.93 -20.45
C ALA A 97 1.34 -7.82 -19.30
N SER A 98 0.94 -7.29 -18.14
CA SER A 98 1.80 -7.05 -16.98
C SER A 98 1.19 -7.69 -15.72
N PHE A 99 0.75 -8.94 -15.86
CA PHE A 99 0.07 -9.68 -14.80
C PHE A 99 0.93 -9.82 -13.53
N ASP A 100 2.22 -10.15 -13.70
CA ASP A 100 3.15 -10.31 -12.59
C ASP A 100 3.27 -9.04 -11.74
N LEU A 101 3.31 -7.86 -12.38
CA LEU A 101 3.35 -6.58 -11.69
C LEU A 101 2.11 -6.36 -10.82
N ILE A 102 0.92 -6.75 -11.29
CA ILE A 102 -0.32 -6.63 -10.52
C ILE A 102 -0.30 -7.56 -9.31
N ILE A 103 0.17 -8.80 -9.49
CA ILE A 103 0.31 -9.75 -8.40
C ILE A 103 1.29 -9.23 -7.35
N GLU A 104 2.46 -8.74 -7.77
CA GLU A 104 3.46 -8.16 -6.85
C GLU A 104 2.88 -6.98 -6.05
N ILE A 105 2.13 -6.09 -6.70
CA ILE A 105 1.45 -4.99 -6.01
C ILE A 105 0.45 -5.53 -4.98
N GLY A 106 -0.37 -6.52 -5.35
CA GLY A 106 -1.32 -7.16 -4.44
C GLY A 106 -0.64 -7.76 -3.21
N VAL A 107 0.45 -8.51 -3.40
CA VAL A 107 1.24 -9.09 -2.31
C VAL A 107 1.81 -8.01 -1.39
N LEU A 108 2.31 -6.89 -1.94
CA LEU A 108 2.82 -5.77 -1.15
C LEU A 108 1.73 -5.09 -0.32
N VAL A 109 0.54 -4.88 -0.88
CA VAL A 109 -0.61 -4.32 -0.14
C VAL A 109 -0.98 -5.24 1.01
N ASP A 110 -1.17 -6.54 0.74
CA ASP A 110 -1.56 -7.52 1.76
C ASP A 110 -0.51 -7.68 2.88
N ASP A 111 0.79 -7.61 2.55
CA ASP A 111 1.86 -7.65 3.55
C ASP A 111 1.85 -6.40 4.44
N LEU A 112 1.73 -5.21 3.83
CA LEU A 112 1.65 -3.95 4.56
C LEU A 112 0.46 -3.89 5.51
N GLU A 113 -0.72 -4.31 5.06
CA GLU A 113 -1.93 -4.37 5.89
C GLU A 113 -1.74 -5.31 7.08
N ARG A 114 -1.22 -6.52 6.85
CA ARG A 114 -0.95 -7.48 7.92
C ARG A 114 0.06 -6.94 8.94
N ARG A 115 1.09 -6.22 8.49
CA ARG A 115 2.09 -5.60 9.38
C ARG A 115 1.51 -4.44 10.19
N LEU A 116 0.68 -3.60 9.57
CA LEU A 116 -0.03 -2.51 10.26
C LEU A 116 -0.97 -3.07 11.35
N GLN A 117 -1.80 -4.06 11.02
CA GLN A 117 -2.71 -4.70 11.97
C GLN A 117 -1.97 -5.33 13.16
N ARG A 118 -0.90 -6.09 12.90
CA ARG A 118 -0.09 -6.70 13.96
C ARG A 118 0.53 -5.66 14.90
N THR A 119 0.91 -4.50 14.37
CA THR A 119 1.53 -3.46 15.19
C THR A 119 0.49 -2.69 16.00
N ALA A 120 -0.69 -2.43 15.43
CA ALA A 120 -1.81 -1.83 16.17
C ALA A 120 -2.20 -2.66 17.41
N LEU A 121 -2.29 -4.00 17.25
CA LEU A 121 -2.56 -4.91 18.36
C LEU A 121 -1.47 -4.86 19.44
N LYS A 122 -0.20 -4.79 19.06
CA LYS A 122 0.93 -4.67 20.01
C LYS A 122 0.91 -3.36 20.78
N VAL A 123 0.61 -2.25 20.09
CA VAL A 123 0.49 -0.92 20.73
C VAL A 123 -0.66 -0.92 21.73
N ALA A 124 -1.83 -1.44 21.35
CA ALA A 124 -2.98 -1.55 22.25
C ALA A 124 -2.67 -2.40 23.49
N LEU A 125 -2.01 -3.56 23.31
CA LEU A 125 -1.61 -4.42 24.42
C LEU A 125 -0.63 -3.69 25.37
N ARG A 126 0.35 -2.96 24.83
CA ARG A 126 1.29 -2.18 25.65
C ARG A 126 0.57 -1.12 26.47
N ILE A 127 -0.36 -0.39 25.86
CA ILE A 127 -1.17 0.63 26.56
C ILE A 127 -1.98 -0.01 27.70
N LEU A 128 -2.61 -1.16 27.47
CA LEU A 128 -3.37 -1.87 28.51
C LEU A 128 -2.48 -2.32 29.68
N VAL A 129 -1.26 -2.78 29.41
CA VAL A 129 -0.29 -3.14 30.46
C VAL A 129 0.10 -1.92 31.29
N GLU A 130 0.41 -0.79 30.65
CA GLU A 130 0.74 0.46 31.33
C GLU A 130 -0.44 0.95 32.19
N ILE A 131 -1.67 0.97 31.63
CA ILE A 131 -2.89 1.32 32.38
C ILE A 131 -3.06 0.40 33.60
N GLY A 132 -2.86 -0.91 33.44
CA GLY A 132 -2.94 -1.88 34.53
C GLY A 132 -1.90 -1.64 35.63
N GLN A 133 -0.68 -1.22 35.26
CA GLN A 133 0.36 -0.83 36.22
C GLN A 133 -0.01 0.45 36.97
N PHE A 134 -0.51 1.47 36.28
CA PHE A 134 -1.01 2.71 36.90
C PHE A 134 -2.16 2.43 37.88
N LEU A 135 -3.13 1.61 37.49
CA LEU A 135 -4.25 1.25 38.38
C LEU A 135 -3.78 0.49 39.63
N ARG A 136 -2.76 -0.36 39.51
CA ARG A 136 -2.15 -1.03 40.67
C ARG A 136 -1.50 -0.05 41.64
N ILE A 137 -0.79 0.96 41.14
CA ILE A 137 -0.17 2.00 41.98
C ILE A 137 -1.26 2.75 42.75
N LEU A 138 -2.29 3.22 42.04
CA LEU A 138 -3.41 3.94 42.65
C LEU A 138 -4.15 3.10 43.71
N ALA A 139 -4.32 1.80 43.47
CA ALA A 139 -4.96 0.89 44.42
C ALA A 139 -4.13 0.63 45.70
N VAL A 140 -2.80 0.81 45.65
CA VAL A 140 -1.92 0.69 46.82
C VAL A 140 -1.89 1.98 47.65
N GLU A 141 -2.15 3.14 47.03
CA GLU A 141 -2.13 4.45 47.69
C GLU A 141 -3.48 4.87 48.30
N THR A 142 -4.60 4.33 47.83
CA THR A 142 -5.95 4.63 48.36
C THR A 142 -6.21 4.28 49.83
N PRO A 143 -5.61 3.25 50.48
CA PRO A 143 -5.90 2.97 51.89
C PRO A 143 -5.37 4.03 52.86
N ARG A 144 -4.38 4.86 52.45
CA ARG A 144 -3.74 5.84 53.36
C ARG A 144 -4.50 7.15 53.53
N LEU A 145 -5.44 7.46 52.64
CA LEU A 145 -6.19 8.73 52.67
C LEU A 145 -7.54 8.62 53.38
N LEU A 146 -8.01 7.41 53.70
CA LEU A 146 -9.30 7.19 54.37
C LEU A 146 -9.18 6.96 55.89
N THR A 147 -7.97 6.82 56.43
CA THR A 147 -7.74 6.60 57.87
C THR A 147 -7.26 7.81 58.65
N SER A 148 -7.09 8.98 58.01
CA SER A 148 -6.55 10.20 58.66
C SER A 148 -7.60 11.28 58.96
N GLY A 149 -8.88 10.94 59.03
CA GLY A 149 -9.98 11.92 59.15
C GLY A 149 -11.07 11.56 60.16
N SER A 150 -10.78 10.73 61.17
CA SER A 150 -11.74 10.38 62.22
C SER A 150 -11.11 10.49 63.60
N ASP A 151 -10.61 11.68 63.93
CA ASP A 151 -10.38 12.12 65.31
C ASP A 151 -10.75 13.61 65.33
N ASP A 152 -12.03 13.89 65.55
CA ASP A 152 -12.58 15.08 66.25
C ASP A 152 -14.12 15.02 66.30
#